data_AF-A0A2V9FHL4-F1
#
_entry.id   AF-A0A2V9FHL4-F1
#
_cell.length_a   1.000
_cell.length_b   1.000
_cell.length_c   1.000
_cell.angle_alpha   90.00
_cell.angle_beta   90.00
_cell.angle_gamma   90.00
#
_symmetry.space_group_name_H-M   'P 1'
#
loop_
_entity.id
_entity.type
_entity.pdbx_description
1 polymer ?
#
loop_
_entity_poly.entity_id
_entity_poly.type
_entity_poly.pdbx_seq_one_letter_code
_entity_poly.pdbx_strand_id
1 'polypeptide(L)'
;MKVDVNLVVLHTTVIDDRQRFADGLKPENFRVFEDKVEQKLSVFKREDVPVSMGLVIDNSGSMRDKRPRVNEAAITLVQASNPQDEAFVVNFNDDFYLDLDKDFTSSIPELKEALERIDSRGSTALRDAILGSLDHLKKASKDKKVLLVVTDGEDNA
;
A
#
# COMPACT_ATOMS: atom_id res chain seq x y z
N MET A 1 0.65 -24.51 -32.73
CA MET A 1 1.86 -24.34 -31.90
C MET A 1 1.59 -23.19 -30.94
N LYS A 2 1.33 -23.48 -29.65
CA LYS A 2 1.24 -22.45 -28.61
C LYS A 2 2.64 -22.23 -28.10
N VAL A 3 3.15 -21.00 -28.20
CA VAL A 3 4.40 -20.60 -27.54
C VAL A 3 3.98 -20.06 -26.18
N ASP A 4 4.45 -20.71 -25.11
CA ASP A 4 4.31 -20.20 -23.75
C ASP A 4 5.36 -19.10 -23.56
N VAL A 5 4.90 -17.89 -23.22
CA VAL A 5 5.77 -16.75 -22.97
C VAL A 5 5.65 -16.39 -21.50
N ASN A 6 6.70 -16.65 -20.73
CA ASN A 6 6.78 -16.21 -19.34
C ASN A 6 7.13 -14.73 -19.31
N LEU A 7 6.12 -13.88 -19.09
CA LEU A 7 6.32 -12.45 -18.86
C LEU A 7 6.64 -12.24 -17.37
N VAL A 8 7.79 -11.62 -17.08
CA VAL A 8 8.17 -11.23 -15.71
C VAL A 8 7.96 -9.73 -15.53
N VAL A 9 7.26 -9.34 -14.47
CA VAL A 9 7.01 -7.94 -14.13
C VAL A 9 8.16 -7.42 -13.26
N LEU A 10 8.78 -6.32 -13.68
CA LEU A 10 9.81 -5.63 -12.93
C LEU A 10 9.31 -4.24 -12.53
N HIS A 11 9.29 -3.96 -11.23
CA HIS A 11 9.00 -2.63 -10.70
C HIS A 11 10.33 -1.90 -10.44
N THR A 12 10.48 -0.72 -11.05
CA THR A 12 11.68 0.09 -10.93
C THR A 12 11.33 1.52 -10.55
N THR A 13 12.12 2.09 -9.65
CA THR A 13 12.11 3.52 -9.30
C THR A 13 13.47 4.10 -9.65
N VAL A 14 13.48 5.19 -10.41
CA VAL A 14 14.71 5.91 -10.77
C VAL A 14 14.69 7.27 -10.10
N ILE A 15 15.77 7.60 -9.41
CA ILE A 15 15.93 8.82 -8.64
C ILE A 15 17.17 9.56 -9.18
N ASP A 16 17.08 10.88 -9.32
CA ASP A 16 18.22 11.73 -9.71
C ASP A 16 19.20 11.98 -8.54
N ASP A 17 20.30 12.66 -8.83
CA ASP A 17 21.31 13.07 -7.86
C ASP A 17 20.78 13.98 -6.74
N ARG A 18 19.60 14.59 -6.95
CA ARG A 18 18.91 15.49 -6.02
C ARG A 18 17.77 14.81 -5.27
N GLN A 19 17.70 13.47 -5.27
CA GLN A 19 16.67 12.69 -4.58
C GLN A 19 15.24 12.92 -5.14
N ARG A 20 15.11 13.29 -6.41
CA ARG A 20 13.80 13.45 -7.08
C ARG A 20 13.55 12.30 -8.04
N PHE A 21 12.28 11.95 -8.25
CA PHE A 21 11.91 10.98 -9.28
C PHE A 21 12.39 11.47 -10.65
N ALA A 22 13.14 10.61 -11.35
CA ALA A 22 13.59 10.90 -12.69
C ALA A 22 12.40 10.84 -13.65
N ASP A 23 12.05 12.00 -14.19
CA ASP A 23 10.94 12.14 -15.12
C ASP A 23 11.43 12.02 -16.57
N GLY A 24 10.52 11.74 -17.51
CA GLY A 24 10.85 11.68 -18.94
C GLY A 24 11.49 10.37 -19.44
N LEU A 25 11.67 9.37 -18.57
CA LEU A 25 12.30 8.11 -18.96
C LEU A 25 11.46 7.34 -19.98
N LYS A 26 12.18 6.76 -20.96
CA LYS A 26 11.66 5.99 -22.10
C LYS A 26 12.18 4.56 -22.03
N PRO A 27 11.54 3.61 -22.76
CA PRO A 27 12.03 2.23 -22.86
C PRO A 27 13.51 2.14 -23.22
N GLU A 28 14.00 3.02 -24.11
CA GLU A 28 15.39 3.05 -24.55
C GLU A 28 16.40 3.37 -23.43
N ASN A 29 15.94 3.90 -22.29
CA ASN A 29 16.78 4.19 -21.13
C ASN A 29 17.00 2.97 -20.23
N PHE A 30 16.38 1.82 -20.52
CA PHE A 30 16.46 0.62 -19.71
C PHE A 30 17.06 -0.55 -20.51
N ARG A 31 17.90 -1.34 -19.84
CA ARG A 31 18.38 -2.64 -20.33
C ARG A 31 18.19 -3.64 -19.20
N VAL A 32 17.48 -4.74 -19.49
CA VAL A 32 17.19 -5.79 -18.52
C VAL A 32 18.10 -6.98 -18.83
N PHE A 33 18.71 -7.55 -17.80
CA PHE A 33 19.57 -8.72 -17.93
C PHE A 33 19.10 -9.81 -16.98
N GLU A 34 19.07 -11.05 -17.47
CA GLU A 34 18.90 -12.27 -16.67
C GLU A 34 20.12 -13.15 -16.94
N ASP A 35 20.83 -13.56 -15.88
CA ASP A 35 22.08 -14.33 -15.99
C ASP A 35 23.09 -13.77 -17.00
N LYS A 36 23.23 -12.43 -17.02
CA LYS A 36 24.09 -11.64 -17.93
C LYS A 36 23.66 -11.65 -19.41
N VAL A 37 22.52 -12.25 -19.74
CA VAL A 37 21.92 -12.21 -21.08
C VAL A 37 20.89 -11.09 -21.12
N GLU A 38 20.97 -10.22 -22.13
CA GLU A 38 20.02 -9.12 -22.31
C GLU A 38 18.65 -9.65 -22.72
N GLN A 39 17.63 -9.29 -21.95
CA GLN A 39 16.25 -9.70 -22.15
C GLN A 39 15.47 -8.63 -22.92
N LYS A 40 14.57 -9.07 -23.79
CA LYS A 40 13.74 -8.16 -24.57
C LYS A 40 12.64 -7.54 -23.70
N LEU A 41 12.70 -6.22 -23.52
CA LEU A 41 11.62 -5.47 -22.90
C LEU A 41 10.38 -5.51 -23.82
N SER A 42 9.35 -6.24 -23.40
CA SER A 42 8.14 -6.44 -24.21
C SER A 42 7.05 -5.41 -23.92
N VAL A 43 6.94 -4.98 -22.65
CA VAL A 43 5.96 -4.00 -22.19
C VAL A 43 6.69 -2.98 -21.30
N PHE A 44 6.53 -1.70 -21.61
CA PHE A 44 6.98 -0.61 -20.75
C PHE A 44 5.78 0.28 -20.45
N LYS A 45 5.43 0.39 -19.17
CA LYS A 45 4.35 1.27 -18.71
C LYS A 45 4.93 2.28 -17.73
N ARG A 46 4.78 3.55 -18.08
CA ARG A 46 4.95 4.68 -17.19
C ARG A 46 3.57 5.28 -16.94
N GLU A 47 2.71 4.44 -16.40
CA GLU A 47 1.34 4.80 -16.08
C GLU A 47 1.22 4.87 -14.56
N ASP A 48 0.29 5.68 -14.08
CA ASP A 48 -0.20 5.59 -12.72
C ASP A 48 -0.95 4.26 -12.60
N VAL A 49 -0.19 3.17 -12.39
CA VAL A 49 -0.72 1.81 -12.33
C VAL A 49 -1.53 1.68 -11.03
N PRO A 50 -2.80 1.28 -11.10
CA PRO A 50 -3.63 1.16 -9.91
C PRO A 50 -3.02 0.19 -8.89
N VAL A 51 -3.16 0.52 -7.62
CA VAL A 51 -2.60 -0.23 -6.49
C VAL A 51 -3.68 -0.78 -5.57
N SER A 52 -3.34 -1.88 -4.90
CA SER A 52 -4.07 -2.35 -3.72
C SER A 52 -3.33 -1.89 -2.48
N MET A 53 -3.97 -1.05 -1.67
CA MET A 53 -3.35 -0.39 -0.52
C MET A 53 -3.93 -0.90 0.81
N GLY A 54 -3.07 -1.31 1.74
CA GLY A 54 -3.47 -1.49 3.14
C GLY A 54 -3.12 -0.26 3.96
N LEU A 55 -4.11 0.32 4.64
CA LEU A 55 -3.96 1.40 5.60
C LEU A 55 -3.98 0.79 7.01
N VAL A 56 -2.80 0.67 7.63
CA VAL A 56 -2.64 0.06 8.95
C VAL A 56 -2.38 1.16 9.96
N ILE A 57 -3.39 1.48 10.77
CA ILE A 57 -3.40 2.67 11.61
C ILE A 57 -3.44 2.28 13.08
N ASP A 58 -2.47 2.80 13.82
CA ASP A 58 -2.35 2.62 15.26
C ASP A 58 -3.50 3.33 15.99
N ASN A 59 -4.16 2.60 16.90
CA ASN A 59 -5.26 3.09 17.71
C ASN A 59 -4.98 3.08 19.22
N SER A 60 -3.70 3.01 19.59
CA SER A 60 -3.24 3.13 20.97
C SER A 60 -3.60 4.49 21.59
N GLY A 61 -3.56 4.54 22.93
CA GLY A 61 -3.91 5.75 23.68
C GLY A 61 -3.06 6.98 23.33
N SER A 62 -1.77 6.79 23.00
CA SER A 62 -0.82 7.84 22.60
C SER A 62 -1.18 8.47 21.24
N MET A 63 -1.90 7.73 20.39
CA MET A 63 -2.37 8.17 19.08
C MET A 63 -3.69 8.93 19.13
N ARG A 64 -4.39 8.97 20.27
CA ARG A 64 -5.75 9.54 20.41
C ARG A 64 -5.87 10.98 19.87
N ASP A 65 -4.94 11.86 20.23
CA ASP A 65 -4.98 13.27 19.81
C ASP A 65 -4.48 13.46 18.36
N LYS A 66 -3.75 12.47 17.82
CA LYS A 66 -3.19 12.47 16.46
C LYS A 66 -4.17 11.88 15.44
N ARG A 67 -5.08 11.01 15.89
CA ARG A 67 -6.04 10.26 15.07
C ARG A 67 -6.83 11.11 14.08
N PRO A 68 -7.42 12.27 14.46
CA PRO A 68 -8.15 13.10 13.51
C PRO A 68 -7.30 13.52 12.30
N ARG A 69 -6.03 13.90 12.54
CA ARG A 69 -5.10 14.28 11.47
C ARG A 69 -4.63 13.09 10.64
N VAL A 70 -4.42 11.94 11.28
CA VAL A 70 -4.05 10.71 10.56
C VAL A 70 -5.18 10.26 9.63
N ASN A 71 -6.43 10.29 10.10
CA ASN A 71 -7.59 9.96 9.29
C ASN A 71 -7.73 10.93 8.10
N GLU A 72 -7.58 12.25 8.33
CA GLU A 72 -7.60 13.26 7.27
C GLU A 72 -6.50 13.02 6.23
N ALA A 73 -5.27 12.75 6.67
CA ALA A 73 -4.14 12.47 5.79
C ALA A 73 -4.34 11.17 4.98
N ALA A 74 -4.85 10.11 5.61
CA ALA A 74 -5.13 8.84 4.93
C ALA A 74 -6.21 9.00 3.86
N ILE A 75 -7.29 9.74 4.15
CA ILE A 75 -8.33 10.05 3.15
C ILE A 75 -7.77 10.92 2.02
N THR A 76 -6.97 11.93 2.34
CA THR A 76 -6.34 12.80 1.34
C THR A 76 -5.44 12.00 0.41
N LEU A 77 -4.67 11.05 0.96
CA LEU A 77 -3.84 10.15 0.16
C LEU A 77 -4.68 9.35 -0.83
N VAL A 78 -5.75 8.67 -0.38
CA VAL A 78 -6.58 7.85 -1.27
C VAL A 78 -7.28 8.73 -2.31
N GLN A 79 -7.74 9.92 -1.95
CA GLN A 79 -8.37 10.88 -2.89
C GLN A 79 -7.41 11.42 -3.94
N ALA A 80 -6.15 11.64 -3.58
CA ALA A 80 -5.10 12.11 -4.48
C ALA A 80 -4.48 10.99 -5.33
N SER A 81 -4.79 9.72 -5.00
CA SER A 81 -4.27 8.54 -5.68
C SER A 81 -5.07 8.22 -6.95
N ASN A 82 -4.72 7.13 -7.62
CA ASN A 82 -5.39 6.70 -8.84
C ASN A 82 -6.88 6.35 -8.55
N PRO A 83 -7.84 6.80 -9.36
CA PRO A 83 -9.27 6.49 -9.15
C PRO A 83 -9.62 5.00 -9.21
N GLN A 84 -8.75 4.17 -9.77
CA GLN A 84 -8.93 2.72 -9.84
C GLN A 84 -8.23 1.97 -8.69
N ASP A 85 -7.62 2.70 -7.75
CA ASP A 85 -7.05 2.12 -6.54
C ASP A 85 -8.14 1.50 -5.68
N GLU A 86 -7.73 0.46 -4.97
CA GLU A 86 -8.54 -0.17 -3.96
C GLU A 86 -7.76 -0.22 -2.66
N ALA A 87 -8.46 -0.06 -1.53
CA ALA A 87 -7.83 -0.03 -0.23
C ALA A 87 -8.59 -0.85 0.81
N PHE A 88 -7.89 -1.23 1.86
CA PHE A 88 -8.48 -1.72 3.10
C PHE A 88 -7.89 -1.00 4.30
N VAL A 89 -8.63 -1.04 5.42
CA VAL A 89 -8.23 -0.42 6.67
C VAL A 89 -8.07 -1.50 7.74
N VAL A 90 -6.94 -1.46 8.44
CA VAL A 90 -6.69 -2.21 9.65
C VAL A 90 -6.42 -1.20 10.76
N ASN A 91 -7.25 -1.23 11.79
CA ASN A 91 -6.96 -0.54 13.04
C ASN A 91 -6.39 -1.56 14.03
N PHE A 92 -5.38 -1.17 14.79
CA PHE A 92 -4.76 -2.05 15.78
C PHE A 92 -4.52 -1.38 17.13
N ASN A 93 -4.70 -2.15 18.19
CA ASN A 93 -4.36 -1.86 19.59
C ASN A 93 -3.88 -3.18 20.24
N ASP A 94 -4.54 -3.72 21.28
CA ASP A 94 -4.35 -5.09 21.79
C ASP A 94 -4.65 -6.16 20.72
N ASP A 95 -5.65 -5.92 19.88
CA ASP A 95 -6.05 -6.79 18.78
C ASP A 95 -6.00 -6.00 17.46
N PHE A 96 -5.82 -6.69 16.34
CA PHE A 96 -6.00 -6.10 15.01
C PHE A 96 -7.35 -6.50 14.44
N TYR A 97 -8.04 -5.57 13.78
CA TYR A 97 -9.33 -5.84 13.15
C TYR A 97 -9.41 -5.18 11.77
N LEU A 98 -10.05 -5.90 10.84
CA LEU A 98 -10.35 -5.42 9.49
C LEU A 98 -11.70 -4.68 9.55
N ASP A 99 -11.68 -3.38 9.26
CA ASP A 99 -12.86 -2.51 9.44
C ASP A 99 -13.74 -2.37 8.19
N LEU A 100 -13.55 -3.25 7.21
CA LEU A 100 -14.37 -3.31 6.01
C LEU A 100 -15.11 -4.64 5.93
N ASP A 101 -16.39 -4.57 5.54
CA ASP A 101 -17.22 -5.75 5.25
C ASP A 101 -16.75 -6.50 3.98
N LYS A 102 -15.87 -5.89 3.19
CA LYS A 102 -15.28 -6.41 1.95
C LYS A 102 -13.77 -6.44 2.09
N ASP A 103 -13.10 -7.29 1.31
CA ASP A 103 -11.63 -7.37 1.36
C ASP A 103 -10.96 -6.05 0.93
N PHE A 104 -11.49 -5.36 -0.08
CA PHE A 104 -11.00 -4.06 -0.55
C PHE A 104 -12.16 -3.17 -1.00
N THR A 105 -11.97 -1.85 -0.99
CA THR A 105 -12.92 -0.87 -1.51
C THR A 105 -12.22 0.32 -2.14
N SER A 106 -12.85 0.93 -3.16
CA SER A 106 -12.47 2.24 -3.71
C SER A 106 -13.40 3.36 -3.19
N SER A 107 -14.34 3.03 -2.31
CA SER A 107 -15.32 3.97 -1.77
C SER A 107 -14.72 4.82 -0.66
N ILE A 108 -14.48 6.10 -0.93
CA ILE A 108 -14.01 7.06 0.08
C ILE A 108 -14.92 7.11 1.32
N PRO A 109 -16.27 7.12 1.20
CA PRO A 109 -17.14 7.04 2.37
C PRO A 109 -16.92 5.78 3.23
N GLU A 110 -16.76 4.60 2.62
CA GLU A 110 -16.52 3.35 3.36
C GLU A 110 -15.16 3.40 4.07
N LEU A 111 -14.11 3.91 3.41
CA LEU A 111 -12.78 4.07 4.02
C LEU A 111 -12.80 5.08 5.17
N LYS A 112 -13.56 6.16 5.03
CA LYS A 112 -13.71 7.16 6.09
C LYS A 112 -14.39 6.56 7.31
N GLU A 113 -15.48 5.82 7.12
CA GLU A 113 -16.16 5.13 8.22
C GLU A 113 -15.22 4.13 8.91
N ALA A 114 -14.47 3.34 8.14
CA ALA A 114 -13.51 2.38 8.67
C ALA A 114 -12.38 3.05 9.48
N LEU A 115 -11.87 4.20 9.04
CA LEU A 115 -10.85 4.96 9.78
C LEU A 115 -11.39 5.62 11.07
N GLU A 116 -12.69 5.92 11.13
CA GLU A 116 -13.36 6.52 12.29
C GLU A 116 -13.72 5.48 13.38
N ARG A 117 -13.67 4.18 13.07
CA ARG A 117 -13.89 3.10 14.05
C ARG A 117 -12.72 2.99 15.03
N ILE A 118 -12.87 3.68 16.16
CA ILE A 118 -11.88 3.72 17.24
C ILE A 118 -12.41 2.87 18.43
N ASP A 119 -11.83 1.69 18.67
CA ASP A 119 -11.85 1.08 20.01
C ASP A 119 -10.51 1.40 20.68
N SER A 120 -10.52 2.29 21.67
CA SER A 120 -9.31 2.83 22.30
C SER A 120 -9.05 2.13 23.64
N ARG A 121 -8.67 0.85 23.56
CA ARG A 121 -8.25 0.05 24.72
C ARG A 121 -6.99 -0.72 24.34
N GLY A 122 -5.95 -0.68 25.18
CA GLY A 122 -4.84 -1.63 25.09
C GLY A 122 -3.44 -1.14 24.73
N SER A 123 -2.51 -2.10 24.78
CA SER A 123 -1.12 -2.11 24.27
C SER A 123 -1.11 -2.16 22.72
N THR A 124 0.05 -2.40 22.11
CA THR A 124 0.33 -2.24 20.68
C THR A 124 0.71 -3.56 20.01
N ALA A 125 -0.20 -4.20 19.26
CA ALA A 125 0.05 -5.42 18.48
C ALA A 125 0.55 -5.15 17.05
N LEU A 126 1.54 -4.25 16.91
CA LEU A 126 2.02 -3.77 15.60
C LEU A 126 2.46 -4.91 14.66
N ARG A 127 3.21 -5.89 15.20
CA ARG A 127 3.71 -7.02 14.40
C ARG A 127 2.58 -7.88 13.84
N ASP A 128 1.59 -8.17 14.66
CA ASP A 128 0.46 -8.99 14.26
C ASP A 128 -0.42 -8.25 13.26
N ALA A 129 -0.62 -6.94 13.45
CA ALA A 129 -1.30 -6.08 12.48
C ALA A 129 -0.59 -6.08 11.12
N ILE A 130 0.74 -6.00 11.09
CA ILE A 130 1.51 -6.08 9.83
C ILE A 130 1.36 -7.46 9.20
N LEU A 131 1.53 -8.54 9.95
CA LEU A 131 1.41 -9.90 9.42
C LEU A 131 0.01 -10.19 8.88
N GLY A 132 -1.04 -9.83 9.63
CA GLY A 132 -2.43 -9.95 9.20
C GLY A 132 -2.71 -9.13 7.94
N SER A 133 -2.18 -7.90 7.87
CA SER A 133 -2.35 -7.04 6.69
C SER A 133 -1.61 -7.58 5.46
N LEU A 134 -0.41 -8.13 5.64
CA LEU A 134 0.35 -8.78 4.55
C LEU A 134 -0.36 -10.04 4.04
N ASP A 135 -0.98 -10.81 4.92
CA ASP A 135 -1.79 -11.96 4.51
C ASP A 135 -3.04 -11.52 3.74
N HIS A 136 -3.73 -10.48 4.22
CA HIS A 136 -4.90 -9.91 3.54
C HIS A 136 -4.55 -9.31 2.17
N LEU A 137 -3.38 -8.68 2.02
CA LEU A 137 -2.84 -8.22 0.73
C LEU A 137 -2.66 -9.34 -0.31
N LYS A 138 -2.67 -10.63 0.08
CA LYS A 138 -2.67 -11.73 -0.90
C LYS A 138 -3.97 -11.81 -1.69
N LYS A 139 -5.08 -11.27 -1.16
CA LYS A 139 -6.39 -11.20 -1.82
C LYS A 139 -6.53 -10.02 -2.79
N ALA A 140 -5.55 -9.12 -2.82
CA ALA A 140 -5.52 -7.94 -3.69
C ALA A 140 -5.73 -8.29 -5.17
N SER A 141 -6.51 -7.47 -5.87
CA SER A 141 -6.77 -7.63 -7.30
C SER A 141 -5.72 -6.94 -8.17
N LYS A 142 -4.95 -5.98 -7.62
CA LYS A 142 -3.90 -5.25 -8.34
C LYS A 142 -2.53 -5.90 -8.16
N ASP A 143 -1.70 -5.79 -9.19
CA ASP A 143 -0.32 -6.29 -9.18
C ASP A 143 0.56 -5.52 -8.20
N LYS A 144 0.38 -4.19 -8.14
CA LYS A 144 1.16 -3.32 -7.25
C LYS A 144 0.46 -3.22 -5.89
N LYS A 145 1.17 -3.65 -4.85
CA LYS A 145 0.67 -3.72 -3.47
C LYS A 145 1.44 -2.75 -2.60
N VAL A 146 0.72 -1.99 -1.78
CA VAL A 146 1.29 -0.99 -0.86
C VAL A 146 0.74 -1.24 0.53
N LEU A 147 1.59 -1.16 1.54
CA LEU A 147 1.19 -1.16 2.94
C LEU A 147 1.66 0.15 3.58
N LEU A 148 0.73 1.01 3.96
CA LEU A 148 1.01 2.23 4.71
C LEU A 148 0.73 1.98 6.18
N VAL A 149 1.78 2.02 6.99
CA VAL A 149 1.68 1.85 8.43
C VAL A 149 1.89 3.20 9.11
N VAL A 150 0.96 3.59 9.98
CA VAL A 150 1.04 4.84 10.75
C VAL A 150 0.94 4.52 12.23
N THR A 151 2.03 4.76 12.96
CA THR A 151 2.18 4.53 14.40
C THR A 151 3.14 5.57 14.97
N ASP A 152 3.05 5.85 16.27
CA ASP A 152 4.07 6.64 16.99
C ASP A 152 5.16 5.79 17.65
N GLY A 153 5.10 4.46 17.50
CA GLY A 153 6.19 3.55 17.87
C GLY A 153 6.39 3.35 19.37
N GLU A 154 5.47 3.83 20.21
CA GLU A 154 5.43 3.44 21.63
C GLU A 154 4.90 2.01 21.75
N ASP A 155 5.82 1.06 21.54
CA ASP A 155 5.61 -0.37 21.73
C ASP A 155 5.67 -0.65 23.24
N ASN A 156 4.51 -0.75 23.88
CA ASN A 156 4.40 -1.05 25.31
C ASN A 156 4.23 -2.57 25.51
N ALA A 157 5.27 -3.33 25.18
CA ALA A 157 5.40 -4.74 25.56
C ALA A 157 5.82 -4.92 27.02
#